data_AF-A0A1M7PK26-F1
#
_entry.id   AF-A0A1M7PK26-F1
#
_cell.length_a   1.000
_cell.length_b   1.000
_cell.length_c   1.000
_cell.angle_alpha   90.00
_cell.angle_beta   90.00
_cell.angle_gamma   90.00
#
_symmetry.space_group_name_H-M   'P 1'
#
loop_
_entity.id
_entity.type
_entity.pdbx_description
1 polymer ?
#
loop_
_entity_poly.entity_id
_entity_poly.type
_entity_poly.pdbx_seq_one_letter_code
_entity_poly.pdbx_strand_id
1 'polypeptide(L)' 'MLCRIGHPPLTALSRNVAAYGAKAARHLLELVTTGATVSEQDTATLLVPRGSTATLRTGPASSTGSHREPRQ' A
#
# COMPACT_ATOMS: atom_id res chain seq x y z
N MET A 1 -19.77 -4.16 -16.69
CA MET A 1 -18.57 -4.91 -17.11
C MET A 1 -17.88 -5.41 -15.85
N LEU A 2 -18.01 -6.71 -15.54
CA LEU A 2 -17.56 -7.30 -14.28
C LEU A 2 -16.27 -8.10 -14.54
N CYS A 3 -15.15 -7.40 -14.69
CA CYS A 3 -13.85 -8.07 -14.71
C CYS A 3 -13.66 -8.77 -13.36
N ARG A 4 -13.45 -10.08 -13.36
CA ARG A 4 -12.99 -10.82 -12.16
C ARG A 4 -11.58 -10.33 -11.84
N ILE A 5 -11.50 -9.23 -11.10
CA ILE A 5 -10.26 -8.55 -10.72
C ILE A 5 -9.51 -9.47 -9.73
N GLY A 6 -8.58 -10.26 -10.27
CA GLY A 6 -7.60 -11.09 -9.57
C GLY A 6 -8.18 -12.27 -8.78
N HIS A 7 -7.69 -13.49 -9.05
CA HIS A 7 -7.83 -14.59 -8.09
C HIS A 7 -6.43 -15.04 -7.62
N PRO A 8 -6.10 -14.91 -6.31
CA PRO A 8 -6.91 -14.29 -5.26
C PRO A 8 -7.09 -12.77 -5.46
N PRO A 9 -8.11 -12.14 -4.83
CA PRO A 9 -8.25 -10.69 -4.87
C PRO A 9 -7.00 -9.99 -4.31
N LEU A 10 -6.51 -8.98 -5.02
CA LEU A 10 -5.25 -8.32 -4.73
C LEU A 10 -5.37 -7.31 -3.58
N THR A 11 -4.45 -7.33 -2.62
CA THR A 11 -4.28 -6.23 -1.65
C THR A 11 -3.90 -4.95 -2.37
N ALA A 12 -4.50 -3.82 -1.99
CA ALA A 12 -4.26 -2.55 -2.67
C ALA A 12 -4.27 -1.38 -1.69
N LEU A 13 -3.59 -0.30 -2.06
CA LEU A 13 -3.79 1.02 -1.44
C LEU A 13 -4.99 1.69 -2.11
N SER A 14 -5.98 2.08 -1.30
CA SER A 14 -7.17 2.81 -1.74
C SER A 14 -7.01 4.30 -1.48
N ARG A 15 -7.42 5.10 -2.47
CA ARG A 15 -7.54 6.56 -2.40
C ARG A 15 -8.87 6.96 -2.99
N ASN A 16 -9.49 7.99 -2.43
CA ASN A 16 -10.60 8.66 -3.10
C ASN A 16 -10.07 9.53 -4.26
N VAL A 17 -9.96 8.93 -5.45
CA VAL A 17 -9.41 9.59 -6.64
C VAL A 17 -10.27 10.78 -7.08
N ALA A 18 -11.59 10.69 -6.94
CA ALA A 18 -12.50 11.77 -7.31
C ALA A 18 -12.31 13.00 -6.41
N ALA A 19 -12.24 12.80 -5.09
CA ALA A 19 -11.99 13.89 -4.15
C ALA A 19 -10.62 14.52 -4.35
N TYR A 20 -9.59 13.70 -4.59
CA TYR A 20 -8.25 14.18 -4.91
C TYR A 20 -8.25 15.04 -6.19
N GLY A 21 -8.90 14.56 -7.26
CA GLY A 21 -9.01 15.30 -8.52
C GLY A 21 -9.75 16.62 -8.37
N ALA A 22 -10.85 16.64 -7.59
CA ALA A 22 -11.58 17.87 -7.31
C ALA A 22 -10.71 18.90 -6.55
N LYS A 23 -9.91 18.44 -5.58
CA LYS A 23 -8.95 19.30 -4.87
C LYS A 23 -7.87 19.85 -5.81
N ALA A 24 -7.26 18.99 -6.62
CA ALA A 24 -6.25 19.40 -7.60
C ALA A 24 -6.80 20.42 -8.60
N ALA A 25 -8.01 20.19 -9.13
CA ALA A 25 -8.67 21.12 -10.04
C ALA A 25 -8.92 22.50 -9.39
N ARG A 26 -9.28 22.54 -8.11
CA ARG A 26 -9.44 23.80 -7.36
C ARG A 26 -8.12 24.55 -7.22
N HIS A 27 -7.02 23.86 -6.87
CA HIS A 27 -5.70 24.50 -6.74
C HIS A 27 -5.21 25.04 -8.10
N LEU A 28 -5.43 24.29 -9.19
CA LEU A 28 -5.10 24.76 -10.54
C LEU A 28 -5.92 25.98 -10.93
N LEU A 29 -7.21 25.99 -10.61
CA LEU A 29 -8.05 27.16 -10.87
C LEU A 29 -7.58 28.38 -10.07
N GLU A 30 -7.24 28.20 -8.79
CA GLU A 30 -6.73 29.26 -7.93
C GLU A 30 -5.40 29.83 -8.44
N LEU A 31 -4.49 28.97 -8.93
CA LEU A 31 -3.26 29.41 -9.59
C LEU A 31 -3.55 30.28 -10.82
N VAL A 32 -4.50 29.87 -11.65
CA VAL A 32 -4.85 30.61 -12.87
C VAL A 32 -5.49 31.96 -12.54
N THR A 33 -6.33 32.03 -11.51
CA THR A 33 -7.09 33.25 -11.19
C THR A 33 -6.34 34.21 -10.28
N THR A 34 -5.55 33.72 -9.34
CA THR A 34 -4.86 34.54 -8.32
C THR A 34 -3.35 34.59 -8.52
N GLY A 35 -2.78 33.71 -9.34
CA GLY A 35 -1.34 33.57 -9.52
C GLY A 35 -0.64 32.80 -8.39
N ALA A 36 -1.37 32.33 -7.39
CA ALA A 36 -0.81 31.64 -6.23
C ALA A 36 -1.67 30.45 -5.80
N THR A 37 -1.02 29.42 -5.27
CA THR A 37 -1.65 28.37 -4.47
C THR A 37 -0.60 27.79 -3.52
N VAL A 38 -1.04 27.05 -2.51
CA VAL A 38 -0.14 26.46 -1.52
C VAL A 38 0.12 25.00 -1.86
N SER A 39 1.38 24.60 -1.74
CA SER A 39 1.74 23.18 -1.79
C SER A 39 1.27 22.49 -0.50
N GLU A 40 0.48 21.44 -0.65
CA GLU A 40 -0.12 20.72 0.47
C GLU A 40 0.01 19.22 0.25
N GLN A 41 0.25 18.48 1.33
CA GLN A 41 0.22 17.03 1.32
C GLN A 41 -1.24 16.54 1.31
N ASP A 42 -1.55 15.61 0.41
CA ASP A 42 -2.86 14.98 0.38
C ASP A 42 -3.02 13.91 1.49
N THR A 43 -4.27 13.55 1.76
CA THR A 43 -4.65 12.53 2.73
C THR A 43 -3.90 11.22 2.47
N ALA A 44 -3.43 10.55 3.52
CA ALA A 44 -2.79 9.25 3.39
C ALA A 44 -3.72 8.21 2.74
N THR A 45 -3.16 7.30 1.94
CA THR A 45 -3.92 6.18 1.37
C THR A 45 -4.16 5.11 2.42
N LEU A 46 -5.28 4.39 2.28
CA LEU A 46 -5.64 3.29 3.17
C LEU A 46 -5.22 1.96 2.53
N LEU A 47 -4.46 1.14 3.27
CA LEU A 47 -4.20 -0.23 2.84
C LEU A 47 -5.46 -1.07 3.03
N VAL A 48 -5.87 -1.76 1.96
CA VAL A 48 -7.00 -2.68 1.95
C VAL A 48 -6.48 -4.09 1.73
N PRO A 49 -6.21 -4.85 2.82
CA PRO A 49 -5.80 -6.24 2.75
C PRO A 49 -6.84 -7.10 2.03
N ARG A 50 -6.37 -8.01 1.17
CA ARG A 50 -7.16 -9.04 0.49
C ARG A 50 -6.37 -10.35 0.41
N GLY A 51 -6.89 -11.32 -0.33
CA GLY A 51 -6.35 -12.70 -0.39
C GLY A 51 -4.96 -12.85 -0.98
N SER A 52 -4.36 -11.80 -1.57
CA SER A 52 -2.99 -11.85 -2.10
C SER A 52 -1.90 -11.53 -1.07
N THR A 53 -2.24 -11.09 0.15
CA THR A 53 -1.27 -10.89 1.23
C THR A 53 -1.68 -11.68 2.46
N ALA A 54 -0.74 -12.44 3.02
CA ALA A 54 -0.93 -13.22 4.22
C ALA A 54 0.27 -13.08 5.16
N THR A 55 0.06 -13.35 6.44
CA THR A 55 1.15 -13.50 7.40
C THR A 55 1.98 -14.72 7.05
N LEU A 56 3.31 -14.58 7.08
CA LEU A 56 4.20 -15.72 6.98
C LEU A 56 3.96 -16.66 8.16
N ARG A 57 3.72 -17.96 7.89
CA ARG A 57 3.76 -18.98 8.94
C ARG A 57 5.22 -19.27 9.27
N THR A 58 5.72 -18.68 10.35
CA THR A 58 6.98 -19.10 10.95
C THR A 58 6.74 -20.46 11.62
N GLY A 59 7.23 -21.53 10.99
CA GLY A 59 7.26 -22.86 11.61
C GLY A 59 8.18 -22.88 12.84
N PRO A 60 8.11 -23.90 13.71
CA PRO A 60 9.07 -24.03 14.80
C PRO A 60 10.47 -24.02 14.20
N ALA A 61 11.35 -23.17 14.75
CA ALA A 61 12.73 -23.08 14.32
C ALA A 61 13.30 -24.50 14.21
N SER A 62 13.62 -24.93 12.99
CA SER A 62 14.38 -26.16 12.80
C SER A 62 15.64 -25.98 13.62
N SER A 63 15.76 -26.74 14.70
CA SER A 63 16.97 -26.80 15.51
C SER A 63 18.09 -27.25 14.59
N THR A 64 18.84 -26.29 14.03
CA THR A 64 20.10 -26.52 13.36
C THR A 64 20.93 -27.39 14.29
N GLY A 65 21.12 -28.64 13.88
CA GLY A 65 21.84 -29.64 14.66
C GLY A 65 23.19 -29.07 15.08
N SER A 66 23.36 -28.93 16.39
CA SER A 66 24.65 -28.77 17.03
C SER A 66 25.50 -30.01 16.68
N HIS A 67 26.25 -29.95 15.58
CA HIS A 67 27.38 -30.84 15.40
C HIS A 67 28.41 -30.47 16.47
N ARG A 68 28.31 -31.12 17.63
CA ARG A 68 29.41 -31.16 18.60
C ARG A 68 30.56 -31.90 17.93
N GLU A 69 31.62 -31.17 17.64
CA GLU A 69 32.94 -31.70 17.33
C GLU A 69 33.50 -32.34 18.62
N PRO A 70 33.83 -33.64 18.64
CA PRO A 70 34.53 -34.24 19.76
C PRO A 70 36.02 -33.88 19.66
N ARG A 71 36.52 -33.22 20.71
CA ARG A 71 37.96 -33.07 20.94
C ARG A 71 38.61 -34.46 21.03
N GLN A 72 39.66 -34.68 20.24
CA GLN A 72 40.76 -35.56 20.59
C GLN A 72 42.03 -34.72 20.68
#